data_AF-A0A932HB71-F1
#
_entry.id   AF-A0A932HB71-F1
#
_cell.length_a   1.000
_cell.length_b   1.000
_cell.length_c   1.000
_cell.angle_alpha   90.00
_cell.angle_beta   90.00
_cell.angle_gamma   90.00
#
_symmetry.space_group_name_H-M   'P 1'
#
loop_
_entity.id
_entity.type
_entity.pdbx_description
1 polymer ?
#
loop_
_entity_poly.entity_id
_entity_poly.type
_entity_poly.pdbx_seq_one_letter_code
_entity_poly.pdbx_strand_id
1 'polypeptide(L)'
;MIDILVPIDGSKNALRAVDYAIAQAKRLRARVHLLNVQPLLDDYGTVRAYLSRQRHRELTMQRAKAILKPAVERLRRARIA
;
A
#
# COMPACT_ATOMS: atom_id res chain seq x y z
N MET A 1 0.96 4.04 -22.06
CA MET A 1 0.97 2.85 -21.18
C MET A 1 -0.06 3.10 -20.09
N ILE A 2 -0.94 2.16 -19.80
CA ILE A 2 -2.03 2.34 -18.83
C ILE A 2 -1.48 2.09 -17.41
N ASP A 3 -1.95 2.86 -16.44
CA ASP A 3 -1.60 2.75 -15.04
C ASP A 3 -2.84 2.43 -14.21
N ILE A 4 -2.75 1.40 -13.36
CA ILE A 4 -3.81 1.01 -12.43
C ILE A 4 -3.31 1.30 -11.02
N LEU A 5 -4.03 2.13 -10.27
CA LEU A 5 -3.76 2.38 -8.86
C LEU A 5 -4.68 1.53 -7.99
N VAL A 6 -4.13 0.78 -7.04
CA VAL A 6 -4.89 -0.04 -6.10
C VAL A 6 -4.62 0.41 -4.67
N PRO A 7 -5.61 0.99 -3.98
CA PRO A 7 -5.53 1.27 -2.55
C PRO A 7 -5.51 -0.02 -1.72
N ILE A 8 -4.59 -0.10 -0.76
CA ILE A 8 -4.40 -1.23 0.15
C ILE A 8 -4.48 -0.73 1.58
N ASP A 9 -5.50 -1.16 2.31
CA ASP A 9 -5.72 -0.87 3.73
C ASP A 9 -5.37 -2.07 4.64
N GLY A 10 -5.03 -3.23 4.06
CA GLY A 10 -4.74 -4.46 4.77
C GLY A 10 -5.94 -5.41 4.89
N SER A 11 -7.12 -5.01 4.41
CA SER A 11 -8.30 -5.85 4.39
C SER A 11 -8.18 -6.98 3.36
N LYS A 12 -8.93 -8.08 3.59
CA LYS A 12 -9.08 -9.16 2.59
C LYS A 12 -9.69 -8.66 1.28
N ASN A 13 -10.57 -7.65 1.36
CA ASN A 13 -11.19 -7.02 0.19
C ASN A 13 -10.16 -6.30 -0.69
N ALA A 14 -9.25 -5.54 -0.09
CA ALA A 14 -8.19 -4.88 -0.84
C ALA A 14 -7.28 -5.90 -1.55
N LEU A 15 -7.00 -7.06 -0.95
CA LEU A 15 -6.24 -8.11 -1.61
C LEU A 15 -6.99 -8.73 -2.80
N ARG A 16 -8.31 -8.90 -2.72
CA ARG A 16 -9.13 -9.32 -3.87
C ARG A 16 -9.09 -8.30 -5.00
N ALA A 17 -9.06 -7.00 -4.68
CA ALA A 17 -8.90 -5.95 -5.67
C ALA A 17 -7.56 -6.05 -6.40
N VAL A 18 -6.48 -6.42 -5.70
CA VAL A 18 -5.16 -6.69 -6.33
C VAL A 18 -5.25 -7.86 -7.30
N ASP A 19 -5.91 -8.96 -6.92
CA ASP A 19 -6.07 -10.13 -7.79
C ASP A 19 -6.82 -9.77 -9.09
N TYR A 20 -7.86 -8.94 -8.97
CA TYR A 20 -8.57 -8.39 -10.14
C TYR A 20 -7.68 -7.46 -10.98
N ALA A 21 -6.95 -6.54 -10.34
CA ALA A 21 -6.05 -5.62 -11.02
C ALA A 21 -4.95 -6.34 -11.80
N ILE A 22 -4.41 -7.45 -11.28
CA ILE A 22 -3.45 -8.31 -11.99
C ILE A 22 -4.05 -8.86 -13.29
N ALA A 23 -5.30 -9.35 -13.24
CA ALA A 23 -5.96 -9.86 -14.44
C ALA A 23 -6.14 -8.77 -15.50
N GLN A 24 -6.54 -7.57 -15.08
CA GLN A 24 -6.66 -6.42 -15.99
C GLN A 24 -5.30 -5.98 -16.54
N ALA A 25 -4.27 -5.93 -15.70
CA ALA A 25 -2.93 -5.53 -16.10
C ALA A 25 -2.34 -6.43 -17.19
N LYS A 26 -2.55 -7.75 -17.11
CA LYS A 26 -2.14 -8.70 -18.15
C LYS A 26 -2.83 -8.44 -19.48
N ARG A 27 -4.16 -8.21 -19.44
CA ARG A 27 -4.97 -7.96 -20.65
C ARG A 27 -4.63 -6.63 -21.32
N LEU A 28 -4.41 -5.60 -20.50
CA LEU A 28 -4.22 -4.22 -20.95
C LEU A 28 -2.75 -3.83 -21.14
N ARG A 29 -1.81 -4.71 -20.77
CA ARG A 29 -0.37 -4.40 -20.66
C ARG A 29 -0.15 -3.14 -19.79
N ALA A 30 -0.82 -3.10 -18.64
CA ALA A 30 -0.78 -1.99 -17.70
C ALA A 30 0.21 -2.23 -16.56
N ARG A 31 0.68 -1.16 -15.92
CA ARG A 31 1.42 -1.22 -14.65
C ARG A 31 0.45 -1.13 -13.48
N VAL A 32 0.83 -1.71 -12.34
CA VAL A 32 0.01 -1.66 -11.12
C VAL A 32 0.77 -0.96 -10.00
N HIS A 33 0.23 0.16 -9.55
CA HIS A 33 0.72 0.93 -8.41
C HIS A 33 -0.08 0.56 -7.17
N LEU A 34 0.60 0.16 -6.10
CA LEU A 34 -0.03 -0.07 -4.80
C LEU A 34 0.10 1.18 -3.93
N LEU A 35 -1.01 1.63 -3.35
CA LEU A 35 -1.02 2.78 -2.44
C LEU A 35 -1.54 2.33 -1.07
N ASN A 36 -0.78 2.60 -0.03
CA ASN A 36 -1.29 2.53 1.34
C ASN A 36 -1.28 3.92 1.94
N VAL A 37 -2.44 4.36 2.42
CA VAL A 37 -2.59 5.62 3.15
C VAL A 37 -2.48 5.31 4.63
N GLN A 38 -1.63 6.05 5.33
CA GLN A 38 -1.50 5.93 6.77
C GLN A 38 -2.10 7.17 7.43
N PRO A 39 -2.93 6.99 8.48
CA PRO A 39 -3.42 8.12 9.24
C PRO A 39 -2.26 8.82 9.95
N LEU A 40 -2.38 10.12 10.15
CA LEU A 40 -1.49 10.84 11.05
C LEU A 40 -1.69 10.27 12.46
N LEU A 41 -0.60 9.89 13.14
CA LEU A 41 -0.68 9.47 14.55
C LEU A 41 -1.11 10.58 15.52
N ASP A 42 -1.46 11.76 15.01
CA ASP A 42 -1.67 12.95 15.83
C ASP A 42 -3.17 13.20 16.01
N ASP A 43 -3.78 12.53 16.97
CA ASP A 43 -5.20 12.73 17.27
C ASP A 43 -5.45 14.04 18.03
N TYR A 44 -4.49 14.56 18.82
CA TYR A 44 -4.64 15.80 19.62
C TYR A 44 -3.29 16.45 20.03
N GLY A 45 -2.27 16.48 19.16
CA GLY A 45 -0.96 17.10 19.45
C GLY A 45 -0.03 16.27 20.35
N THR A 46 -0.57 15.28 21.06
CA THR A 46 0.16 14.50 22.08
C THR A 46 1.30 13.69 21.48
N VAL A 47 1.16 13.17 20.26
CA VAL A 47 2.20 12.34 19.66
C VAL A 47 3.41 13.16 19.23
N ARG A 48 3.23 14.43 18.83
CA ARG A 48 4.37 15.33 18.51
C ARG A 48 5.18 15.73 19.75
N ALA A 49 4.58 15.69 20.95
CA ALA A 49 5.28 15.99 22.20
C ALA A 49 6.29 14.88 22.58
N TYR A 50 6.05 13.63 22.18
CA TYR A 50 6.86 12.48 22.56
C TYR A 50 7.66 11.85 21.42
N LEU A 51 7.31 12.09 20.15
CA LEU A 51 7.96 11.49 18.99
C LEU A 51 8.48 12.54 18.00
N SER A 52 9.75 12.41 17.62
CA SER A 52 10.32 13.22 16.55
C SER A 52 9.62 12.94 15.22
N ARG A 53 9.60 13.94 14.31
CA ARG A 53 9.04 13.79 12.95
C ARG A 53 9.67 12.61 12.20
N GLN A 54 10.97 12.38 12.41
CA GLN A 54 11.67 11.26 11.81
C GLN A 54 11.13 9.93 12.34
N ARG A 55 11.00 9.79 13.67
CA ARG A 55 10.50 8.55 14.27
C ARG A 55 9.06 8.25 13.90
N HIS A 56 8.22 9.28 13.79
CA HIS A 56 6.85 9.16 13.28
C HIS A 56 6.84 8.58 11.86
N ARG A 57 7.61 9.17 10.93
CA ARG A 57 7.74 8.69 9.55
C ARG A 57 8.24 7.25 9.47
N GLU A 58 9.22 6.88 10.29
CA GLU A 58 9.75 5.51 10.35
C GLU A 58 8.66 4.50 10.72
N LEU A 59 7.91 4.77 11.79
CA LEU A 59 6.82 3.88 12.25
C LEU A 59 5.72 3.75 11.21
N THR A 60 5.30 4.87 10.64
CA THR A 60 4.28 4.91 9.59
C THR A 60 4.72 4.14 8.34
N MET A 61 5.99 4.29 7.93
CA MET A 61 6.55 3.55 6.80
C MET A 61 6.68 2.05 7.08
N GLN A 62 7.05 1.66 8.30
CA GLN A 62 7.11 0.24 8.69
C GLN A 62 5.72 -0.40 8.63
N ARG A 63 4.70 0.27 9.18
CA ARG A 63 3.30 -0.19 9.10
C ARG A 63 2.81 -0.31 7.66
N ALA A 64 3.04 0.72 6.85
CA ALA A 64 2.68 0.71 5.43
C ALA A 64 3.33 -0.46 4.68
N LYS A 65 4.63 -0.70 4.89
CA LYS A 65 5.35 -1.84 4.29
C LYS A 65 4.76 -3.18 4.72
N ALA A 66 4.43 -3.35 6.00
CA ALA A 66 3.82 -4.57 6.50
C ALA A 66 2.44 -4.83 5.86
N ILE A 67 1.61 -3.80 5.74
CA ILE A 67 0.29 -3.87 5.10
C ILE A 67 0.42 -4.17 3.60
N LEU A 68 1.37 -3.56 2.91
CA LEU A 68 1.58 -3.74 1.47
C LEU A 68 2.20 -5.10 1.11
N LYS A 69 2.93 -5.74 2.03
CA LYS A 69 3.70 -6.97 1.76
C LYS A 69 2.90 -8.06 1.03
N PRO A 70 1.68 -8.45 1.45
CA PRO A 70 0.93 -9.50 0.77
C PRO A 70 0.46 -9.12 -0.63
N ALA A 71 0.25 -7.82 -0.90
CA ALA A 71 -0.11 -7.32 -2.23
C ALA A 71 1.12 -7.30 -3.16
N VAL A 72 2.27 -6.85 -2.66
CA VAL A 72 3.55 -6.88 -3.39
C VAL A 72 3.92 -8.31 -3.79
N GLU A 73 3.77 -9.27 -2.88
CA GLU A 73 4.05 -10.69 -3.16
C GLU A 73 3.12 -11.28 -4.24
N ARG A 74 1.87 -10.80 -4.37
CA ARG A 74 0.97 -11.19 -5.45
C ARG A 74 1.43 -10.63 -6.79
N LEU A 75 1.75 -9.33 -6.86
CA LEU A 75 2.27 -8.70 -8.09
C LEU A 75 3.55 -9.38 -8.58
N ARG A 76 4.50 -9.64 -7.66
CA ARG A 76 5.75 -10.34 -7.96
C ARG A 76 5.51 -11.74 -8.51
N ARG A 77 4.66 -12.55 -7.86
CA ARG A 77 4.29 -13.89 -8.36
C ARG A 77 3.62 -13.84 -9.73
N ALA A 78 2.84 -12.80 -9.99
CA ALA A 78 2.18 -12.59 -11.27
C ALA A 78 3.06 -11.96 -12.36
N ARG A 79 4.31 -11.58 -12.02
CA ARG A 79 5.25 -10.85 -12.90
C ARG A 79 4.67 -9.55 -13.46
N ILE A 80 3.91 -8.83 -12.62
CA ILE A 80 3.40 -7.48 -12.93
C ILE A 80 4.31 -6.45 -12.26
N ALA A 81 4.69 -5.44 -13.03
CA ALA A 81 5.49 -4.29 -12.60
C ALA A 81 4.62 -3.18 -12.01
#